data_AF-A0A392M7S7-F1
#
_entry.id   AF-A0A392M7S7-F1
#
_cell.length_a   1.000
_cell.length_b   1.000
_cell.length_c   1.000
_cell.angle_alpha   90.00
_cell.angle_beta   90.00
_cell.angle_gamma   90.00
#
_symmetry.space_group_name_H-M   'P 1'
#
loop_
_entity.id
_entity.type
_entity.pdbx_description
1 polymer ?
#
loop_
_entity_poly.entity_id
_entity_poly.type
_entity_poly.pdbx_seq_one_letter_code
_entity_poly.pdbx_strand_id
1 'polypeptide(L)'
;MIYLSLPGNQLLLSRSGGKRRRLVEELVEKLLISAVTDADVTVRHSIFTSVHGDRGFDEYLAQADNLSAVFAALNDEHVVLQDFDVREYTISVAGRLSEKNPAYVLPALRRYLIQLLTYLGQSADSKCKEESAKLIGCLIRNCERLILPYIAPIHKALVARLIDVGANIGIISGVLVTVGDLARV
;
A
#
# COMPACT_ATOMS: atom_id res chain seq x y z
N MET A 1 -3.43 -29.00 56.29
CA MET A 1 -4.33 -28.45 55.25
C MET A 1 -4.27 -26.94 55.41
N ILE A 2 -3.76 -26.10 54.50
CA ILE A 2 -3.84 -26.08 53.03
C ILE A 2 -2.65 -25.27 52.44
N TYR A 3 -2.04 -25.87 51.41
CA TYR A 3 -1.25 -25.38 50.26
C TYR A 3 -0.57 -24.00 50.23
N LEU A 4 0.76 -24.03 50.01
CA LEU A 4 1.54 -22.99 49.34
C LEU A 4 1.13 -22.88 47.84
N SER A 5 0.75 -21.69 47.39
CA SER A 5 0.61 -21.35 45.96
C SER A 5 1.98 -20.99 45.36
N LEU A 6 2.39 -21.73 44.34
CA LEU A 6 3.60 -21.51 43.53
C LEU A 6 3.42 -20.37 42.50
N PRO A 7 4.45 -19.54 42.22
CA PRO A 7 4.43 -18.52 41.16
C PRO A 7 4.82 -19.09 39.78
N GLY A 8 4.30 -20.26 39.41
CA GLY A 8 4.76 -21.00 38.22
C GLY A 8 4.09 -20.68 36.89
N ASN A 9 2.88 -20.10 36.88
CA ASN A 9 2.05 -20.06 35.67
C ASN A 9 2.19 -18.81 34.80
N GLN A 10 2.76 -17.70 35.31
CA GLN A 10 2.91 -16.47 34.51
C GLN A 10 4.08 -16.51 33.52
N LEU A 11 5.13 -17.30 33.80
CA LEU A 11 6.31 -17.41 32.94
C LEU A 11 6.09 -18.30 31.70
N LEU A 12 5.23 -19.31 31.78
CA LEU A 12 4.95 -20.24 30.67
C LEU A 12 4.04 -19.63 29.58
N LEU A 13 3.09 -18.78 29.98
CA LEU A 13 2.21 -18.05 29.06
C LEU A 13 3.01 -17.06 28.19
N SER A 14 4.00 -16.36 28.77
CA SER A 14 4.87 -15.42 28.02
C SER A 14 5.81 -16.14 27.04
N ARG A 15 6.35 -17.31 27.40
CA ARG A 15 7.25 -18.11 26.55
C ARG A 15 6.54 -18.72 25.34
N SER A 16 5.28 -19.13 25.50
CA SER A 16 4.44 -19.65 24.39
C SER A 16 4.03 -18.53 23.42
N GLY A 17 3.64 -17.36 23.96
CA GLY A 17 3.34 -16.17 23.16
C GLY A 17 4.53 -15.69 22.33
N GLY A 18 5.73 -15.69 22.91
CA GLY A 18 6.96 -15.34 22.20
C GLY A 18 7.32 -16.30 21.06
N LYS A 19 7.12 -17.62 21.25
CA LYS A 19 7.32 -18.61 20.17
C LYS A 19 6.31 -18.45 19.04
N ARG A 20 5.02 -18.24 19.38
CA ARG A 20 3.98 -17.99 18.38
C ARG A 20 4.27 -16.72 17.59
N ARG A 21 4.66 -15.64 18.25
CA ARG A 21 4.99 -14.36 17.62
C ARG A 21 6.11 -14.53 16.57
N ARG A 22 7.20 -15.19 16.94
CA ARG A 22 8.32 -15.47 16.01
C ARG A 22 7.91 -16.29 14.81
N LEU A 23 7.08 -17.32 15.02
CA LEU A 23 6.55 -18.12 13.91
C LEU A 23 5.71 -17.28 12.96
N VAL A 24 4.88 -16.37 13.48
CA VAL A 24 4.09 -15.45 12.64
C VAL A 24 5.00 -14.47 11.90
N GLU A 25 6.02 -13.91 12.57
CA GLU A 25 7.03 -13.05 11.93
C GLU A 25 7.70 -13.76 10.75
N GLU A 26 8.21 -14.98 10.96
CA GLU A 26 8.84 -15.80 9.90
C GLU A 26 7.89 -16.15 8.75
N LEU A 27 6.60 -16.40 9.07
CA LEU A 27 5.60 -16.71 8.05
C LEU A 27 5.24 -15.48 7.22
N VAL A 28 5.06 -14.32 7.86
CA VAL A 28 4.79 -13.05 7.18
C VAL A 28 5.94 -12.67 6.26
N GLU A 29 7.18 -12.82 6.72
CA GLU A 29 8.37 -12.54 5.90
C GLU A 29 8.38 -13.41 4.63
N LYS A 30 8.23 -14.73 4.77
CA LYS A 30 8.20 -15.66 3.63
C LYS A 30 7.02 -15.39 2.69
N LEU A 31 5.86 -15.05 3.26
CA LEU A 31 4.67 -14.71 2.50
C LEU A 31 4.90 -13.44 1.67
N LEU A 32 5.52 -12.40 2.25
CA LEU A 32 5.84 -11.17 1.54
C LEU A 32 6.89 -11.37 0.46
N ILE A 33 7.90 -12.22 0.69
CA ILE A 33 8.86 -12.59 -0.35
C ILE A 33 8.11 -13.21 -1.54
N SER A 34 7.27 -14.22 -1.29
CA SER A 34 6.43 -14.82 -2.33
C SER A 34 5.50 -13.80 -3.01
N ALA A 35 4.91 -12.88 -2.24
CA ALA A 35 4.04 -11.84 -2.77
C ALA A 35 4.71 -10.90 -3.79
N VAL A 36 6.04 -10.77 -3.74
CA VAL A 36 6.82 -9.88 -4.62
C VAL A 36 7.55 -10.67 -5.71
N THR A 37 7.98 -11.90 -5.43
CA THR A 37 8.84 -12.67 -6.35
C THR A 37 8.12 -13.73 -7.16
N ASP A 38 6.87 -14.06 -6.83
CA ASP A 38 6.14 -15.11 -7.55
C ASP A 38 5.88 -14.70 -9.00
N ALA A 39 6.07 -15.63 -9.94
CA ALA A 39 5.83 -15.38 -11.36
C ALA A 39 4.34 -15.24 -11.68
N ASP A 40 3.48 -15.92 -10.92
CA ASP A 40 2.04 -15.90 -11.12
C ASP A 40 1.39 -14.69 -10.41
N VAL A 41 0.82 -13.80 -11.21
CA VAL A 41 0.12 -12.60 -10.71
C VAL A 41 -1.05 -12.95 -9.80
N THR A 42 -1.73 -14.08 -10.03
CA THR A 42 -2.88 -14.51 -9.22
C THR A 42 -2.45 -14.86 -7.80
N VAL A 43 -1.25 -15.40 -7.63
CA VAL A 43 -0.64 -15.69 -6.33
C VAL A 43 -0.32 -14.38 -5.61
N ARG A 44 0.41 -13.47 -6.28
CA ARG A 44 0.76 -12.15 -5.72
C ARG A 44 -0.50 -11.38 -5.28
N HIS A 45 -1.53 -11.36 -6.13
CA HIS A 45 -2.82 -10.73 -5.86
C HIS A 45 -3.55 -11.35 -4.67
N SER A 46 -3.62 -12.68 -4.61
CA SER A 46 -4.30 -13.39 -3.51
C SER A 46 -3.63 -13.12 -2.16
N ILE A 47 -2.31 -13.03 -2.14
CA ILE A 47 -1.55 -12.72 -0.93
C ILE A 47 -1.85 -11.28 -0.48
N PHE A 48 -1.73 -10.29 -1.37
CA PHE A 48 -2.00 -8.90 -1.01
C PHE A 48 -3.47 -8.64 -0.64
N THR A 49 -4.42 -9.33 -1.27
CA THR A 49 -5.84 -9.29 -0.90
C THR A 49 -6.05 -9.82 0.52
N SER A 50 -5.40 -10.93 0.87
CA SER A 50 -5.48 -11.54 2.21
C SER A 50 -4.88 -10.62 3.28
N VAL A 51 -3.70 -10.05 3.00
CA VAL A 51 -3.02 -9.09 3.89
C VAL A 51 -3.81 -7.79 4.05
N HIS A 52 -4.47 -7.34 2.99
CA HIS A 52 -5.36 -6.18 3.05
C HIS A 52 -6.58 -6.45 3.93
N GLY A 53 -7.19 -7.64 3.84
CA GLY A 53 -8.39 -8.01 4.61
C GLY A 53 -8.16 -8.18 6.12
N ASP A 54 -6.95 -8.55 6.54
CA ASP A 54 -6.64 -8.84 7.95
C ASP A 54 -5.66 -7.83 8.57
N ARG A 55 -6.16 -7.00 9.49
CA ARG A 55 -5.36 -6.03 10.25
C ARG A 55 -4.52 -6.66 11.37
N GLY A 56 -4.75 -7.93 11.69
CA GLY A 56 -3.97 -8.69 12.68
C GLY A 56 -2.49 -8.80 12.34
N PHE A 57 -2.13 -8.61 11.06
CA PHE A 57 -0.74 -8.64 10.61
C PHE A 57 -0.02 -7.28 10.67
N ASP A 58 -0.73 -6.17 10.93
CA ASP A 58 -0.16 -4.83 10.80
C ASP A 58 1.08 -4.60 11.70
N GLU A 59 1.14 -5.21 12.88
CA GLU A 59 2.30 -5.12 13.77
C GLU A 59 3.57 -5.76 13.18
N TYR A 60 3.40 -6.83 12.38
CA TYR A 60 4.50 -7.53 11.72
C TYR A 60 4.86 -6.83 10.41
N LEU A 61 3.85 -6.42 9.63
CA LEU A 61 4.05 -5.72 8.35
C LEU A 61 4.73 -4.37 8.53
N ALA A 62 4.52 -3.68 9.66
CA ALA A 62 5.14 -2.39 9.95
C ALA A 62 6.63 -2.47 10.32
N GLN A 63 7.20 -3.68 10.43
CA GLN A 63 8.64 -3.88 10.65
C GLN A 63 9.43 -3.49 9.39
N ALA A 64 10.62 -2.92 9.58
CA ALA A 64 11.42 -2.34 8.49
C ALA A 64 11.73 -3.34 7.37
N ASP A 65 12.05 -4.59 7.74
CA ASP A 65 12.38 -5.66 6.80
C ASP A 65 11.17 -6.01 5.92
N ASN A 66 9.99 -6.15 6.53
CA ASN A 66 8.74 -6.44 5.83
C ASN A 66 8.27 -5.26 4.96
N LEU A 67 8.45 -4.02 5.42
CA LEU A 67 8.10 -2.83 4.66
C LEU A 67 8.88 -2.72 3.35
N SER A 68 10.11 -3.25 3.28
CA SER A 68 10.89 -3.27 2.04
C SER A 68 10.19 -4.07 0.92
N ALA A 69 9.63 -5.24 1.26
CA ALA A 69 8.85 -6.07 0.34
C ALA A 69 7.52 -5.40 -0.04
N VAL A 70 6.82 -4.81 0.93
CA VAL A 70 5.60 -4.03 0.66
C VAL A 70 5.88 -2.89 -0.33
N PHE A 71 6.98 -2.16 -0.17
CA PHE A 71 7.32 -1.08 -1.11
C PHE A 71 7.79 -1.57 -2.48
N ALA A 72 8.37 -2.77 -2.56
CA ALA A 72 8.67 -3.39 -3.85
C ALA A 72 7.39 -3.65 -4.66
N ALA A 73 6.33 -4.13 -4.00
CA ALA A 73 5.03 -4.37 -4.63
C ALA A 73 4.31 -3.10 -5.13
N LEU A 74 4.71 -1.89 -4.68
CA LEU A 74 4.20 -0.64 -5.26
C LEU A 74 4.58 -0.49 -6.75
N ASN A 75 5.64 -1.16 -7.18
CA ASN A 75 6.12 -1.16 -8.57
C ASN A 75 5.87 -2.50 -9.26
N ASP A 76 4.88 -3.30 -8.82
CA ASP A 76 4.53 -4.56 -9.48
C ASP A 76 4.29 -4.35 -11.00
N GLU A 77 4.89 -5.20 -11.81
CA GLU A 77 4.94 -5.05 -13.28
C GLU A 77 3.59 -5.32 -13.95
N HIS A 78 2.66 -5.99 -13.26
CA HIS A 78 1.43 -6.44 -13.85
C HIS A 78 0.26 -5.46 -13.61
N VAL A 79 -0.27 -4.92 -14.70
CA VAL A 79 -1.53 -4.18 -14.75
C VAL A 79 -2.60 -5.16 -15.24
N VAL A 80 -3.45 -5.64 -14.33
CA VAL A 80 -4.53 -6.59 -14.64
C VAL A 80 -5.83 -5.82 -14.90
N LEU A 81 -6.72 -6.43 -15.67
CA LEU A 81 -7.99 -5.85 -16.13
C LEU A 81 -9.13 -6.04 -15.10
N GLN A 82 -8.84 -6.08 -13.79
CA GLN A 82 -9.86 -6.24 -12.73
C GLN A 82 -9.91 -5.04 -11.79
N ASP A 83 -11.01 -4.93 -11.02
CA ASP A 83 -11.37 -3.71 -10.28
C ASP A 83 -10.32 -3.23 -9.27
N PHE A 84 -9.41 -4.11 -8.80
CA PHE A 84 -8.32 -3.80 -7.87
C PHE A 84 -7.06 -4.65 -8.13
N ASP A 85 -5.95 -3.98 -8.46
CA ASP A 85 -4.66 -4.63 -8.74
C ASP A 85 -3.73 -4.67 -7.52
N VAL A 86 -2.64 -5.45 -7.61
CA VAL A 86 -1.61 -5.61 -6.56
C VAL A 86 -1.14 -4.26 -6.02
N ARG A 87 -0.91 -3.29 -6.92
CA ARG A 87 -0.45 -1.94 -6.56
C ARG A 87 -1.48 -1.19 -5.73
N GLU A 88 -2.77 -1.33 -6.01
CA GLU A 88 -3.84 -0.66 -5.25
C GLU A 88 -3.99 -1.26 -3.85
N TYR A 89 -3.96 -2.59 -3.72
CA TYR A 89 -3.92 -3.24 -2.41
C TYR A 89 -2.69 -2.82 -1.62
N THR A 90 -1.54 -2.77 -2.28
CA THR A 90 -0.29 -2.34 -1.65
C THR A 90 -0.36 -0.89 -1.17
N ILE A 91 -0.94 0.03 -1.95
CA ILE A 91 -1.17 1.42 -1.52
C ILE A 91 -2.07 1.45 -0.29
N SER A 92 -3.16 0.68 -0.29
CA SER A 92 -4.08 0.65 0.85
C SER A 92 -3.44 0.10 2.12
N VAL A 93 -2.70 -1.01 2.00
CA VAL A 93 -1.91 -1.58 3.10
C VAL A 93 -0.87 -0.57 3.57
N ALA A 94 -0.08 0.01 2.68
CA ALA A 94 0.92 1.02 3.05
C ALA A 94 0.29 2.24 3.72
N GLY A 95 -0.84 2.75 3.20
CA GLY A 95 -1.61 3.82 3.82
C GLY A 95 -1.98 3.50 5.26
N ARG A 96 -2.53 2.31 5.51
CA ARG A 96 -2.83 1.80 6.87
C ARG A 96 -1.57 1.67 7.74
N LEU A 97 -0.48 1.13 7.21
CA LEU A 97 0.79 0.98 7.94
C LEU A 97 1.45 2.33 8.27
N SER A 98 1.08 3.41 7.58
CA SER A 98 1.55 4.76 7.89
C SER A 98 1.11 5.25 9.28
N GLU A 99 0.05 4.69 9.85
CA GLU A 99 -0.38 4.95 11.23
C GLU A 99 0.54 4.28 12.25
N LYS A 100 1.14 3.13 11.89
CA LYS A 100 2.01 2.33 12.76
C LYS A 100 3.47 2.76 12.65
N ASN A 101 3.94 3.03 11.44
CA ASN A 101 5.34 3.41 11.17
C ASN A 101 5.42 4.58 10.16
N PRO A 102 4.97 5.79 10.54
CA PRO A 102 4.97 6.93 9.63
C PRO A 102 6.37 7.34 9.19
N ALA A 103 7.39 7.11 10.03
CA ALA A 103 8.77 7.50 9.76
C ALA A 103 9.38 6.74 8.58
N TYR A 104 8.98 5.48 8.36
CA TYR A 104 9.46 4.66 7.25
C TYR A 104 8.52 4.70 6.04
N VAL A 105 7.21 4.70 6.30
CA VAL A 105 6.18 4.60 5.26
C VAL A 105 5.96 5.92 4.52
N LEU A 106 5.81 7.04 5.21
CA LEU A 106 5.49 8.32 4.55
C LEU A 106 6.59 8.77 3.56
N PRO A 107 7.89 8.63 3.86
CA PRO A 107 8.93 8.93 2.87
C PRO A 107 8.88 8.03 1.63
N ALA A 108 8.52 6.75 1.79
CA ALA A 108 8.37 5.82 0.67
C ALA A 108 7.16 6.20 -0.20
N LEU A 109 5.99 6.43 0.41
CA LEU A 109 4.79 6.84 -0.33
C LEU A 109 4.94 8.22 -0.98
N ARG A 110 5.68 9.15 -0.36
CA ARG A 110 6.02 10.44 -0.99
C ARG A 110 6.80 10.26 -2.28
N ARG A 111 7.85 9.43 -2.27
CA ARG A 111 8.64 9.13 -3.47
C ARG A 111 7.77 8.54 -4.56
N TYR A 112 6.90 7.61 -4.18
CA TYR A 112 5.96 6.98 -5.10
C TYR A 112 4.93 7.95 -5.68
N LEU A 113 4.36 8.86 -4.87
CA LEU A 113 3.49 9.94 -5.35
C LEU A 113 4.19 10.81 -6.41
N ILE A 114 5.43 11.23 -6.16
CA ILE A 114 6.20 12.03 -7.11
C ILE A 114 6.45 11.26 -8.42
N GLN A 115 6.74 9.96 -8.33
CA GLN A 115 6.89 9.08 -9.48
C GLN A 115 5.59 9.00 -10.30
N LEU A 116 4.43 8.81 -9.66
CA LEU A 116 3.13 8.79 -10.33
C LEU A 116 2.78 10.12 -10.99
N LEU A 117 3.04 11.25 -10.33
CA LEU A 117 2.86 12.58 -10.92
C LEU A 117 3.76 12.79 -12.15
N THR A 118 4.98 12.24 -12.11
CA THR A 118 5.91 12.26 -13.25
C THR A 118 5.37 11.44 -14.41
N TYR A 119 4.90 10.21 -14.15
CA TYR A 119 4.29 9.37 -15.20
C TYR A 119 3.04 10.00 -15.80
N LEU A 120 2.16 10.57 -14.97
CA LEU A 120 0.98 11.29 -15.43
C LEU A 120 1.34 12.47 -16.35
N GLY A 121 2.40 13.21 -16.00
CA GLY A 121 2.81 14.42 -16.71
C GLY A 121 3.66 14.17 -17.96
N GLN A 122 4.53 13.16 -17.93
CA GLN A 122 5.64 13.02 -18.89
C GLN A 122 5.65 11.70 -19.66
N SER A 123 4.85 10.69 -19.27
CA SER A 123 4.85 9.40 -20.00
C SER A 123 4.40 9.58 -21.45
N ALA A 124 4.98 8.80 -22.36
CA ALA A 124 4.48 8.69 -23.74
C ALA A 124 3.30 7.70 -23.82
N ASP A 125 3.20 6.76 -22.88
CA ASP A 125 2.15 5.76 -22.84
C ASP A 125 0.89 6.28 -22.13
N SER A 126 -0.21 6.34 -22.88
CA SER A 126 -1.52 6.71 -22.37
C SER A 126 -2.04 5.76 -21.28
N LYS A 127 -1.71 4.46 -21.36
CA LYS A 127 -2.11 3.46 -20.36
C LYS A 127 -1.38 3.71 -19.04
N CYS A 128 -0.08 3.98 -19.08
CA CYS A 128 0.67 4.40 -17.90
C CYS A 128 0.11 5.68 -17.25
N LYS A 129 -0.37 6.64 -18.05
CA LYS A 129 -0.99 7.87 -17.52
C LYS A 129 -2.31 7.60 -16.81
N GLU A 130 -3.18 6.80 -17.44
CA GLU A 130 -4.46 6.39 -16.87
C GLU A 130 -4.25 5.67 -15.53
N GLU A 131 -3.36 4.67 -15.52
CA GLU A 131 -3.01 3.92 -14.32
C GLU A 131 -2.43 4.84 -13.24
N SER A 132 -1.56 5.78 -13.62
CA SER A 132 -1.01 6.74 -12.67
C SER A 132 -2.08 7.63 -12.05
N ALA A 133 -3.07 8.07 -12.82
CA ALA A 133 -4.20 8.83 -12.28
C ALA A 133 -4.98 7.98 -11.27
N LYS A 134 -5.34 6.73 -11.61
CA LYS A 134 -6.05 5.81 -10.71
C LYS A 134 -5.31 5.60 -9.38
N LEU A 135 -4.00 5.37 -9.44
CA LEU A 135 -3.15 5.13 -8.27
C LEU A 135 -2.95 6.39 -7.41
N ILE A 136 -2.91 7.59 -8.01
CA ILE A 136 -2.94 8.85 -7.26
C ILE A 136 -4.25 8.94 -6.47
N GLY A 137 -5.39 8.64 -7.08
CA GLY A 137 -6.67 8.55 -6.37
C GLY A 137 -6.63 7.56 -5.21
N CYS A 138 -6.00 6.40 -5.40
CA CYS A 138 -5.83 5.42 -4.32
C CYS A 138 -4.97 5.96 -3.16
N LEU A 139 -3.88 6.69 -3.44
CA LEU A 139 -3.08 7.36 -2.40
C LEU A 139 -3.89 8.41 -1.64
N ILE A 140 -4.74 9.17 -2.34
CA ILE A 140 -5.61 10.18 -1.74
C ILE A 140 -6.56 9.55 -0.73
N ARG A 141 -7.25 8.49 -1.13
CA ARG A 141 -8.23 7.80 -0.27
C ARG A 141 -7.61 7.10 0.93
N ASN A 142 -6.36 6.64 0.84
CA ASN A 142 -5.75 5.79 1.87
C ASN A 142 -4.71 6.51 2.74
N CYS A 143 -4.25 7.71 2.38
CA CYS A 143 -3.17 8.39 3.11
C CYS A 143 -3.31 9.92 3.07
N GLU A 144 -4.43 10.46 3.57
CA GLU A 144 -4.72 11.91 3.57
C GLU A 144 -3.58 12.76 4.17
N ARG A 145 -2.97 12.30 5.27
CA ARG A 145 -1.85 13.00 5.92
C ARG A 145 -0.65 13.21 4.99
N LEU A 146 -0.39 12.28 4.08
CA LEU A 146 0.66 12.44 3.06
C LEU A 146 0.28 13.53 2.06
N ILE A 147 -1.00 13.63 1.71
CA ILE A 147 -1.50 14.42 0.58
C ILE A 147 -1.65 15.89 0.89
N LEU A 148 -1.98 16.26 2.13
CA LEU A 148 -2.17 17.66 2.56
C LEU A 148 -1.11 18.65 2.01
N PRO A 149 0.21 18.40 2.14
CA PRO A 149 1.23 19.30 1.60
C PRO A 149 1.34 19.30 0.07
N TYR A 150 0.70 18.35 -0.63
CA TYR A 150 0.76 18.16 -2.08
C TYR A 150 -0.58 18.42 -2.79
N ILE A 151 -1.62 18.92 -2.11
CA ILE A 151 -2.92 19.20 -2.74
C ILE A 151 -2.76 20.10 -3.97
N ALA A 152 -2.08 21.24 -3.83
CA ALA A 152 -1.86 22.18 -4.93
C ALA A 152 -1.11 21.56 -6.13
N PRO A 153 0.05 20.89 -5.98
CA PRO A 153 0.72 20.27 -7.11
C PRO A 153 -0.05 19.10 -7.72
N ILE A 154 -0.77 18.30 -6.92
CA ILE A 154 -1.62 17.22 -7.44
C ILE A 154 -2.75 17.81 -8.27
N HIS A 155 -3.48 18.79 -7.74
CA HIS A 155 -4.57 19.47 -8.45
C HIS A 155 -4.09 20.08 -9.77
N LYS A 156 -2.94 20.78 -9.75
CA LYS A 156 -2.35 21.36 -10.96
C LYS A 156 -2.01 20.29 -12.01
N ALA A 157 -1.44 19.16 -11.59
CA ALA A 157 -1.09 18.07 -12.49
C ALA A 157 -2.33 17.41 -13.12
N LEU A 158 -3.38 17.19 -12.33
CA LEU A 158 -4.65 16.60 -12.78
C LEU A 158 -5.38 17.52 -13.77
N VAL A 159 -5.54 18.81 -13.44
CA VAL A 159 -6.21 19.78 -14.31
C VAL A 159 -5.48 19.94 -15.65
N ALA A 160 -4.14 19.91 -15.64
CA ALA A 160 -3.36 19.97 -16.88
C ALA A 160 -3.67 18.80 -17.84
N ARG A 161 -4.14 17.65 -17.34
CA ARG A 161 -4.55 16.51 -18.17
C ARG A 161 -5.97 16.62 -18.72
N LEU A 162 -6.86 17.35 -18.04
CA LEU A 162 -8.23 17.57 -18.53
C LEU A 162 -8.29 18.55 -19.71
N ILE A 163 -7.30 19.43 -19.80
CA ILE A 163 -7.20 20.46 -20.86
C ILE A 163 -6.42 19.92 -22.07
N ASP A 164 -5.75 18.78 -21.93
CA ASP A 164 -4.94 18.16 -22.98
C ASP A 164 -5.84 17.56 -24.08
N VAL A 165 -5.78 18.13 -25.28
CA VAL A 165 -6.63 17.77 -26.43
C VAL A 165 -6.38 16.33 -26.90
N GLY A 166 -5.26 15.71 -26.50
CA GLY A 166 -4.92 14.32 -26.80
C GLY A 166 -5.28 13.31 -25.70
N ALA A 167 -5.97 13.72 -24.62
CA ALA A 167 -6.29 12.81 -23.51
C ALA A 167 -7.36 11.78 -23.90
N ASN A 168 -7.05 10.50 -23.69
CA ASN A 168 -7.99 9.40 -23.91
C ASN A 168 -9.05 9.37 -22.78
N ILE A 169 -10.22 8.78 -23.05
CA ILE A 169 -11.37 8.72 -22.13
C ILE A 169 -10.99 8.09 -20.78
N GLY A 170 -10.15 7.05 -20.78
CA GLY A 170 -9.66 6.41 -19.56
C GLY A 170 -8.87 7.36 -18.65
N ILE A 171 -7.98 8.18 -19.23
CA ILE A 171 -7.24 9.21 -18.49
C ILE A 171 -8.20 10.25 -17.92
N ILE A 172 -9.15 10.74 -18.71
CA ILE A 172 -10.13 11.74 -18.27
C ILE A 172 -10.97 11.19 -17.13
N SER A 173 -11.48 9.97 -17.26
CA SER A 173 -12.27 9.28 -16.22
C SER A 173 -11.47 9.12 -14.93
N GLY A 174 -10.26 8.56 -15.01
CA GLY A 174 -9.39 8.37 -13.84
C GLY A 174 -9.02 9.70 -13.17
N VAL A 175 -8.74 10.74 -13.95
CA VAL A 175 -8.45 12.09 -13.44
C VAL A 175 -9.67 12.70 -12.74
N LEU A 176 -10.87 12.61 -13.33
CA LEU A 176 -12.08 13.14 -12.72
C LEU A 176 -12.44 12.44 -11.41
N VAL A 177 -12.31 11.11 -11.35
CA VAL A 177 -12.49 10.35 -10.10
C VAL A 177 -11.48 10.83 -9.04
N THR A 178 -10.21 10.97 -9.43
CA THR A 178 -9.13 11.41 -8.54
C THR A 178 -9.32 12.84 -8.03
N VAL A 179 -9.79 13.75 -8.88
CA VAL A 179 -10.15 15.12 -8.48
C VAL A 179 -11.33 15.09 -7.48
N GLY A 180 -12.32 14.24 -7.72
CA GLY A 180 -13.44 14.02 -6.79
C GLY A 180 -12.98 13.51 -5.42
N ASP A 181 -12.00 12.60 -5.39
CA ASP A 181 -11.40 12.13 -4.14
C ASP A 181 -10.58 13.24 -3.46
N LEU A 182 -9.82 14.04 -4.23
CA LEU A 182 -9.05 15.17 -3.69
C LEU A 182 -9.95 16.23 -3.05
N ALA A 183 -11.16 16.44 -3.58
CA ALA A 183 -12.12 17.41 -3.04
C ALA A 183 -12.73 17.00 -1.69
N ARG A 184 -12.57 15.74 -1.27
CA ARG A 184 -13.05 15.24 0.04
C ARG A 184 -12.05 15.43 1.17
N VAL A 185 -10.79 15.71 0.85
CA VAL A 185 -9.67 15.93 1.78
C VAL A 185 -9.57 17.41 2.14
#